data_AF-A0A7Y8PES5-F1
#
_entry.id   AF-A0A7Y8PES5-F1
#
_cell.length_a   1.000
_cell.length_b   1.000
_cell.length_c   1.000
_cell.angle_alpha   90.00
_cell.angle_beta   90.00
_cell.angle_gamma   90.00
#
_symmetry.space_group_name_H-M   'P 1'
#
loop_
_entity.id
_entity.type
_entity.pdbx_description
1 polymer ?
#
loop_
_entity_poly.entity_id
_entity_poly.type
_entity_poly.pdbx_seq_one_letter_code
_entity_poly.pdbx_strand_id
1 'polypeptide(L)'
;MNWLLVAIGGALGASLRYAASLYLFKSAQHFPWATWSVNLFGCFLAGVFFALSQKYPVLQQEARLLLMVGILGGFTTFSSFGLETWQLLRQGQHGLAFGYAMSSVVLGVIFLAVGFYSIQQVLKH
;
A
#
# COMPACT_ATOMS: atom_id res chain seq x y z
N MET A 1 23.26 5.55 6.29
CA MET A 1 21.78 5.53 6.36
C MET A 1 21.28 6.94 6.58
N ASN A 2 20.47 7.46 5.66
CA ASN A 2 19.90 8.80 5.76
C ASN A 2 18.49 8.73 6.39
N TRP A 3 18.42 8.75 7.72
CA TRP A 3 17.16 8.66 8.49
C TRP A 3 16.16 9.77 8.15
N LEU A 4 16.65 10.92 7.70
CA LEU A 4 15.82 12.06 7.32
C LEU A 4 14.90 11.73 6.14
N LEU A 5 15.40 11.00 5.14
CA LEU A 5 14.59 10.57 3.98
C LEU A 5 13.46 9.63 4.40
N VAL A 6 13.75 8.69 5.31
CA VAL A 6 12.75 7.76 5.84
C VAL A 6 11.69 8.52 6.63
N ALA A 7 12.10 9.48 7.47
CA ALA A 7 11.19 10.28 8.28
C ALA A 7 10.27 11.18 7.43
N ILE A 8 10.84 11.90 6.46
CA ILE A 8 10.07 12.76 5.55
C ILE A 8 9.12 11.92 4.70
N GLY A 9 9.61 10.84 4.11
CA GLY A 9 8.78 9.93 3.32
C GLY A 9 7.65 9.33 4.16
N GLY A 10 7.98 8.83 5.36
CA GLY A 10 7.01 8.25 6.29
C GLY A 10 5.93 9.24 6.72
N ALA A 11 6.31 10.47 7.03
CA ALA A 11 5.37 11.54 7.35
C ALA A 11 4.42 11.82 6.18
N LEU A 12 4.95 11.99 4.96
CA LEU A 12 4.15 12.21 3.76
C LEU A 12 3.19 11.04 3.49
N GLY A 13 3.70 9.81 3.57
CA GLY A 13 2.89 8.60 3.37
C GLY A 13 1.75 8.49 4.37
N ALA A 14 2.05 8.67 5.66
CA ALA A 14 1.05 8.62 6.73
C ALA A 14 0.00 9.73 6.60
N SER A 15 0.41 10.95 6.23
CA SER A 15 -0.51 12.06 5.95
C SER A 15 -1.42 11.78 4.76
N LEU A 16 -0.91 11.20 3.68
CA LEU A 16 -1.72 10.80 2.52
C LEU A 16 -2.74 9.72 2.87
N ARG A 17 -2.32 8.70 3.64
CA ARG A 17 -3.23 7.67 4.14
C ARG A 17 -4.33 8.26 5.02
N TYR A 18 -3.96 9.17 5.91
CA TYR A 18 -4.92 9.86 6.77
C TYR A 18 -5.92 10.69 5.93
N ALA A 19 -5.45 11.44 4.94
CA ALA A 19 -6.32 12.17 4.01
C ALA A 19 -7.27 11.23 3.25
N ALA A 20 -6.78 10.09 2.74
CA ALA A 20 -7.61 9.09 2.08
C ALA A 20 -8.74 8.59 3.00
N SER A 21 -8.45 8.36 4.28
CA SER A 21 -9.46 7.96 5.28
C SER A 21 -10.53 9.02 5.52
N LEU A 22 -10.19 10.31 5.42
CA LEU A 22 -11.11 11.42 5.67
C LEU A 22 -12.00 11.77 4.47
N TYR A 23 -11.46 11.72 3.26
CA TYR A 23 -12.11 12.31 2.08
C TYR A 23 -12.72 11.31 1.12
N LEU A 24 -12.18 10.08 1.02
CA LEU A 24 -12.56 9.16 -0.05
C LEU A 24 -13.62 8.13 0.38
N PHE A 25 -13.72 7.81 1.67
CA PHE A 25 -14.49 6.64 2.13
C PHE A 25 -15.42 6.90 3.33
N LYS A 26 -15.84 8.16 3.50
CA LYS A 26 -16.66 8.64 4.64
C LYS A 26 -17.98 7.89 4.89
N SER A 27 -18.48 7.11 3.95
CA SER A 27 -19.83 6.52 3.98
C SER A 27 -19.89 4.99 4.10
N ALA A 28 -18.76 4.28 4.16
CA ALA A 28 -18.80 2.82 4.12
C ALA A 28 -18.83 2.22 5.52
N GLN A 29 -20.04 2.01 6.05
CA GLN A 29 -20.23 1.48 7.40
C GLN A 29 -19.88 -0.02 7.56
N HIS A 30 -19.68 -0.76 6.46
CA HIS A 30 -19.58 -2.23 6.51
C HIS A 30 -18.22 -2.79 6.08
N PHE A 31 -17.47 -2.09 5.21
CA PHE A 31 -16.21 -2.60 4.69
C PHE A 31 -15.10 -1.55 4.79
N PRO A 32 -13.86 -1.91 5.15
CA PRO A 32 -12.77 -0.96 5.39
C PRO A 32 -12.13 -0.43 4.10
N TRP A 33 -12.90 0.24 3.26
CA TRP A 33 -12.46 0.66 1.91
C TRP A 33 -11.25 1.57 1.91
N ALA A 34 -11.09 2.42 2.93
CA ALA A 34 -9.93 3.29 3.04
C ALA A 34 -8.64 2.48 3.13
N THR A 35 -8.52 1.63 4.15
CA THR A 35 -7.35 0.79 4.39
C THR A 35 -7.13 -0.21 3.24
N TRP A 36 -8.20 -0.82 2.75
CA TRP A 36 -8.13 -1.72 1.59
C TRP A 36 -7.54 -1.03 0.35
N SER A 37 -8.06 0.14 -0.01
CA SER A 37 -7.65 0.84 -1.24
C SER A 37 -6.22 1.37 -1.15
N VAL A 38 -5.82 1.96 -0.01
CA VAL A 38 -4.44 2.47 0.13
C VAL A 38 -3.43 1.32 0.10
N ASN A 39 -3.75 0.16 0.68
CA ASN A 39 -2.89 -1.01 0.63
C ASN A 39 -2.75 -1.56 -0.79
N LEU A 40 -3.86 -1.75 -1.53
CA LEU A 40 -3.81 -2.25 -2.90
C LEU A 40 -3.07 -1.28 -3.85
N PHE A 41 -3.34 0.01 -3.73
CA PHE A 41 -2.63 1.03 -4.52
C PHE A 41 -1.15 1.08 -4.15
N GLY A 42 -0.82 0.98 -2.87
CA GLY A 42 0.56 0.89 -2.40
C GLY A 42 1.29 -0.34 -2.94
N CYS A 43 0.64 -1.51 -2.98
CA CYS A 43 1.20 -2.70 -3.61
C CYS A 43 1.50 -2.49 -5.10
N PHE A 44 0.58 -1.88 -5.85
CA PHE A 44 0.79 -1.53 -7.26
C PHE A 44 2.00 -0.61 -7.44
N LEU A 45 2.10 0.47 -6.66
CA LEU A 45 3.23 1.39 -6.71
C LEU A 45 4.55 0.74 -6.30
N ALA A 46 4.53 -0.19 -5.35
CA ALA A 46 5.70 -0.99 -4.99
C ALA A 46 6.19 -1.85 -6.16
N GLY A 47 5.26 -2.45 -6.92
CA GLY A 47 5.57 -3.19 -8.14
C GLY A 47 6.20 -2.31 -9.23
N VAL A 48 5.62 -1.12 -9.47
CA VAL A 48 6.16 -0.10 -10.38
C VAL A 48 7.58 0.29 -9.99
N PHE A 49 7.78 0.64 -8.71
CA PHE A 49 9.10 1.02 -8.21
C PHE A 49 10.11 -0.12 -8.35
N PHE A 50 9.70 -1.35 -8.04
CA PHE A 50 10.57 -2.52 -8.14
C PHE A 50 11.04 -2.73 -9.58
N ALA A 51 10.15 -2.65 -10.57
CA ALA A 51 10.51 -2.75 -11.98
C ALA A 51 11.50 -1.65 -12.42
N LEU A 52 11.26 -0.39 -12.04
CA LEU A 52 12.17 0.71 -12.34
C LEU A 52 13.54 0.52 -11.68
N SER A 53 13.57 0.04 -10.44
CA SER A 53 14.81 -0.18 -9.68
C SER A 53 15.71 -1.27 -10.27
N GLN A 54 15.14 -2.19 -11.07
CA GLN A 54 15.93 -3.18 -11.81
C GLN A 54 16.69 -2.56 -12.99
N LYS A 55 16.14 -1.52 -13.63
CA LYS A 55 16.77 -0.84 -14.76
C LYS A 55 17.68 0.31 -14.34
N TYR A 56 17.33 1.01 -13.25
CA TYR A 56 18.03 2.22 -12.80
C TYR A 56 18.66 2.03 -11.41
N PRO A 57 19.98 1.77 -11.32
CA PRO A 57 20.68 1.54 -10.05
C PRO A 57 20.56 2.69 -9.05
N VAL A 58 20.40 3.93 -9.54
CA VAL A 58 20.20 5.12 -8.69
C VAL A 58 18.98 4.98 -7.77
N LEU A 59 17.98 4.19 -8.17
CA LEU A 59 16.78 3.97 -7.37
C LEU A 59 17.01 3.00 -6.20
N GLN A 60 18.11 2.26 -6.17
CA GLN A 60 18.36 1.23 -5.15
C GLN A 60 18.90 1.79 -3.82
N GLN A 61 19.29 3.06 -3.77
CA GLN A 61 19.88 3.72 -2.61
C GLN A 61 18.90 4.71 -1.94
N GLU A 62 19.15 6.02 -2.06
CA GLU A 62 18.39 7.07 -1.37
C GLU A 62 16.90 7.09 -1.78
N ALA A 63 16.60 6.88 -3.06
CA ALA A 63 15.22 6.83 -3.54
C ALA A 63 14.43 5.66 -2.95
N ARG A 64 15.06 4.49 -2.72
CA ARG A 64 14.42 3.37 -2.03
C ARG A 64 14.06 3.72 -0.59
N LEU A 65 14.93 4.46 0.11
CA LEU A 65 14.66 4.90 1.47
C LEU A 65 13.49 5.89 1.51
N LEU A 66 13.46 6.87 0.61
CA LEU A 66 12.38 7.87 0.57
C LEU A 66 11.05 7.26 0.09
N LEU A 67 11.06 6.55 -1.05
CA LEU A 67 9.83 6.13 -1.74
C LEU A 67 9.29 4.80 -1.20
N MET A 68 10.13 3.77 -1.09
CA MET A 68 9.67 2.44 -0.64
C MET A 68 9.56 2.35 0.88
N VAL A 69 10.64 2.68 1.59
CA VAL A 69 10.65 2.55 3.06
C VAL A 69 9.84 3.68 3.70
N GLY A 70 10.00 4.92 3.23
CA GLY A 70 9.30 6.10 3.72
C GLY A 70 7.85 6.18 3.24
N ILE A 71 7.63 6.71 2.04
CA ILE A 71 6.28 7.04 1.53
C ILE A 71 5.38 5.81 1.48
N LEU A 72 5.77 4.74 0.79
CA LEU A 72 4.93 3.55 0.69
C LEU A 72 4.77 2.83 2.03
N GLY A 73 5.82 2.82 2.87
CA GLY A 73 5.75 2.29 4.23
C GLY A 73 4.78 3.05 5.14
N GLY A 74 4.70 4.38 5.03
CA GLY A 74 3.74 5.20 5.79
C GLY A 74 2.33 5.22 5.19
N PHE A 75 2.23 5.14 3.86
CA PHE A 75 0.99 5.16 3.10
C PHE A 75 0.19 3.86 3.23
N THR A 76 0.86 2.73 3.36
CA THR A 76 0.22 1.42 3.60
C THR A 76 0.20 1.08 5.09
N THR A 77 -0.65 0.14 5.50
CA THR A 77 -0.75 -0.25 6.91
C THR A 77 -1.29 -1.67 7.07
N PHE A 78 -0.47 -2.54 7.67
CA PHE A 78 -0.91 -3.87 8.09
C PHE A 78 -1.63 -3.86 9.45
N SER A 79 -1.25 -2.94 10.35
CA SER A 79 -1.85 -2.82 11.68
C SER A 79 -3.32 -2.41 11.63
N SER A 80 -3.68 -1.44 10.79
CA SER A 80 -5.09 -1.04 10.62
C SER A 80 -5.91 -2.17 9.99
N PHE A 81 -5.35 -2.84 8.98
CA PHE A 81 -5.93 -4.03 8.38
C PHE A 81 -6.24 -5.13 9.42
N GLY A 82 -5.30 -5.42 10.31
CA GLY A 82 -5.48 -6.42 11.37
C GLY A 82 -6.55 -6.02 12.38
N LEU A 83 -6.57 -4.75 12.82
CA LEU A 83 -7.58 -4.23 13.75
C LEU A 83 -8.98 -4.27 13.15
N GLU A 84 -9.14 -3.83 11.90
CA GLU A 84 -10.43 -3.85 11.21
C GLU A 84 -10.92 -5.28 10.97
N THR A 85 -10.04 -6.20 10.57
CA THR A 85 -10.37 -7.62 10.44
C THR A 85 -10.84 -8.20 11.77
N TRP A 86 -10.13 -7.89 12.86
CA TRP A 86 -10.51 -8.31 14.20
C TRP A 86 -11.86 -7.72 14.65
N GLN A 87 -12.12 -6.46 14.34
CA GLN A 87 -13.40 -5.81 14.64
C GLN A 87 -14.56 -6.48 13.91
N LEU A 88 -14.41 -6.81 12.62
CA LEU A 88 -15.43 -7.54 11.86
C LEU A 88 -15.71 -8.92 12.48
N LEU A 89 -14.66 -9.64 12.91
CA LEU A 89 -14.82 -10.92 13.62
C LEU A 89 -15.55 -10.76 14.95
N ARG A 90 -15.20 -9.74 15.74
CA ARG A 90 -15.86 -9.42 17.03
C ARG A 90 -17.33 -9.05 16.86
N GLN A 91 -17.71 -8.47 15.74
CA GLN A 91 -19.08 -8.11 15.40
C GLN A 91 -19.88 -9.27 14.78
N GLY A 92 -19.30 -10.47 14.66
CA GLY A 92 -19.95 -11.64 14.05
C GLY A 92 -20.00 -11.58 12.51
N GLN A 93 -19.37 -10.60 11.88
CA GLN A 93 -19.35 -10.41 10.42
C GLN A 93 -18.26 -11.27 9.75
N HIS A 94 -18.29 -12.58 9.99
CA HIS A 94 -17.22 -13.51 9.58
C HIS A 94 -16.97 -13.53 8.06
N GLY A 95 -18.03 -13.49 7.25
CA GLY A 95 -17.91 -13.46 5.79
C GLY A 95 -17.19 -12.21 5.30
N LEU A 96 -17.49 -11.03 5.86
CA LEU A 96 -16.82 -9.78 5.51
C LEU A 96 -15.37 -9.75 6.00
N ALA A 97 -15.10 -10.24 7.21
CA ALA A 97 -13.73 -10.38 7.72
C ALA A 97 -12.87 -11.24 6.79
N PHE A 98 -13.38 -12.41 6.39
CA PHE A 98 -12.68 -13.31 5.49
C PHE A 98 -12.49 -12.71 4.09
N GLY A 99 -13.54 -12.12 3.53
CA GLY A 99 -13.48 -11.43 2.24
C GLY A 99 -12.48 -10.27 2.25
N TYR A 100 -12.45 -9.46 3.32
CA TYR A 100 -11.49 -8.38 3.49
C TYR A 100 -10.05 -8.90 3.58
N ALA A 101 -9.81 -9.93 4.41
CA ALA A 101 -8.49 -10.53 4.56
C ALA A 101 -7.96 -11.16 3.27
N MET A 102 -8.76 -12.01 2.63
CA MET A 102 -8.36 -12.69 1.41
C MET A 102 -8.16 -11.72 0.26
N SER A 103 -9.10 -10.79 0.05
CA SER A 103 -8.97 -9.80 -1.03
C SER A 103 -7.75 -8.90 -0.82
N SER A 104 -7.48 -8.44 0.41
CA SER A 104 -6.30 -7.60 0.68
C SER A 104 -4.99 -8.29 0.32
N VAL A 105 -4.86 -9.58 0.65
CA VAL A 105 -3.64 -10.35 0.37
C VAL A 105 -3.55 -10.73 -1.11
N VAL A 106 -4.58 -11.37 -1.66
CA VAL A 106 -4.56 -11.89 -3.03
C VAL A 106 -4.50 -10.75 -4.04
N LEU A 107 -5.39 -9.76 -3.92
CA LEU A 107 -5.38 -8.62 -4.83
C LEU A 107 -4.15 -7.75 -4.60
N GLY A 108 -3.60 -7.66 -3.39
CA GLY A 108 -2.35 -6.94 -3.13
C GLY A 108 -1.19 -7.50 -3.96
N VAL A 109 -1.02 -8.82 -3.96
CA VAL A 109 0.01 -9.48 -4.78
C VAL A 109 -0.27 -9.29 -6.27
N ILE A 110 -1.54 -9.42 -6.70
CA ILE A 110 -1.93 -9.19 -8.10
C ILE A 110 -1.61 -7.75 -8.53
N PHE A 111 -1.96 -6.75 -7.73
CA PHE A 111 -1.71 -5.34 -8.03
C PHE A 111 -0.21 -5.04 -8.11
N LEU A 112 0.59 -5.62 -7.21
CA LEU A 112 2.05 -5.54 -7.30
C LEU A 112 2.55 -6.14 -8.63
N ALA A 113 2.09 -7.34 -8.99
CA ALA A 113 2.48 -7.97 -10.24
C ALA A 113 2.07 -7.13 -11.46
N VAL A 114 0.84 -6.59 -11.47
CA VAL A 114 0.35 -5.69 -12.51
C VAL A 114 1.21 -4.44 -12.63
N GLY A 115 1.57 -3.80 -11.51
CA GLY A 115 2.46 -2.63 -11.50
C GLY A 115 3.85 -2.95 -12.05
N PHE A 116 4.39 -4.11 -11.65
CA PHE A 116 5.70 -4.57 -12.12
C PHE A 116 5.72 -4.85 -13.62
N TYR A 117 4.77 -5.67 -14.12
CA TYR A 117 4.76 -6.10 -15.52
C TYR A 117 4.36 -4.97 -16.48
N SER A 118 3.44 -4.08 -16.07
CA SER A 118 3.08 -2.89 -16.88
C SER A 118 4.32 -2.05 -17.19
N ILE A 119 5.19 -1.83 -16.21
CA ILE A 119 6.43 -1.07 -16.40
C ILE A 119 7.46 -1.87 -17.18
N GLN A 120 7.64 -3.16 -16.89
CA GLN A 120 8.58 -3.99 -17.65
C GLN A 120 8.29 -3.99 -19.16
N GLN A 121 7.01 -4.01 -19.56
CA GLN A 121 6.65 -3.93 -20.98
C GLN A 121 7.09 -2.61 -21.60
N VAL A 122 6.86 -1.49 -20.92
CA VAL A 122 7.29 -0.16 -21.37
C VAL A 122 8.81 -0.05 -21.45
N LEU A 123 9.54 -0.64 -20.50
CA LEU A 123 11.00 -0.54 -20.45
C LEU A 123 11.75 -1.48 -21.41
N LYS A 124 11.07 -2.48 -21.98
CA LYS A 124 11.60 -3.40 -23.01
C LYS A 124 11.59 -2.76 -24.41
N HIS A 125 10.76 -1.74 -24.60
CA HIS A 125 10.83 -0.81 -25.73
C HIS A 125 11.83 0.31 -25.42
#